data_AF-A0A1H1EIB6-F1
#
_entry.id   AF-A0A1H1EIB6-F1
#
_cell.length_a   1.000
_cell.length_b   1.000
_cell.length_c   1.000
_cell.angle_alpha   90.00
_cell.angle_beta   90.00
_cell.angle_gamma   90.00
#
_symmetry.space_group_name_H-M   'P 1'
#
loop_
_entity.id
_entity.type
_entity.pdbx_description
1 polymer ?
#
loop_
_entity_poly.entity_id
_entity_poly.type
_entity_poly.pdbx_seq_one_letter_code
_entity_poly.pdbx_strand_id
1 'polypeptide(L)'
;MSAYSHHEAPSTHNLGLDSVLVGSLPTGLMTDDPPARYTVEAVFTRRPGKEEIRDVLGGSTRELLARSGYPDVVLTVSDRRLEIHNTTLEELRDGLAELIALRLAEISERVRSEREASDDSARTFAARELERAAAVATLAETVVFTAPPVEGDAARQRADAYRVQIEGWSAVGGGVSR
;
A
#
# COMPACT_ATOMS: atom_id res chain seq x y z
N MET A 1 17.34 -2.10 41.42
CA MET A 1 17.17 -1.42 40.13
C MET A 1 17.82 -2.28 39.05
N SER A 2 17.10 -3.28 38.53
CA SER A 2 17.58 -4.11 37.42
C SER A 2 16.88 -3.68 36.15
N ALA A 3 17.65 -3.10 35.23
CA ALA A 3 17.24 -2.89 33.86
C ALA A 3 17.26 -4.25 33.15
N TYR A 4 16.09 -4.88 33.01
CA TYR A 4 15.91 -5.90 32.00
C TYR A 4 15.85 -5.18 30.65
N SER A 5 16.91 -5.28 29.86
CA SER A 5 16.86 -4.96 28.43
C SER A 5 15.74 -5.80 27.83
N HIS A 6 14.64 -5.15 27.46
CA HIS A 6 13.61 -5.73 26.63
C HIS A 6 14.24 -5.91 25.24
N HIS A 7 14.85 -7.06 24.99
CA HIS A 7 15.05 -7.54 23.63
C HIS A 7 13.69 -8.05 23.19
N GLU A 8 12.84 -7.12 22.75
CA GLU A 8 11.56 -7.43 22.13
C GLU A 8 11.86 -8.39 20.98
N ALA A 9 11.33 -9.62 21.07
CA ALA A 9 11.46 -10.59 19.99
C ALA A 9 11.05 -9.89 18.68
N PRO A 10 11.76 -10.09 17.55
CA PRO A 10 11.39 -9.45 16.30
C PRO A 10 9.93 -9.78 16.03
N SER A 11 9.06 -8.78 16.14
CA SER A 11 7.64 -8.96 15.94
C SER A 11 7.49 -9.57 14.55
N THR A 12 6.85 -10.73 14.46
CA THR A 12 6.72 -11.58 13.26
C THR A 12 6.08 -10.87 12.06
N HIS A 13 5.72 -9.60 12.21
CA HIS A 13 5.20 -8.70 11.19
C HIS A 13 6.30 -7.86 10.49
N ASN A 14 7.44 -7.62 11.12
CA ASN A 14 8.51 -6.80 10.56
C ASN A 14 9.24 -7.54 9.45
N LEU A 15 9.58 -6.80 8.40
CA LEU A 15 10.49 -7.27 7.38
C LEU A 15 11.88 -7.41 8.00
N GLY A 16 12.45 -8.60 7.91
CA GLY A 16 13.80 -8.90 8.38
C GLY A 16 14.52 -9.83 7.42
N LEU A 17 15.77 -10.15 7.73
CA LEU A 17 16.58 -11.13 7.01
C LEU A 17 16.77 -12.36 7.89
N ASP A 18 16.64 -13.54 7.29
CA ASP A 18 16.75 -14.83 7.96
C ASP A 18 18.17 -15.39 7.87
N SER A 19 18.67 -15.54 6.64
CA SER A 19 19.95 -16.20 6.39
C SER A 19 20.62 -15.71 5.11
N VAL A 20 21.95 -15.80 5.08
CA VAL A 20 22.76 -15.60 3.88
C VAL A 20 22.77 -16.89 3.04
N LEU A 21 22.60 -16.74 1.73
CA LEU A 21 22.65 -17.84 0.76
C LEU A 21 24.10 -18.18 0.43
N VAL A 22 24.68 -19.12 1.20
CA VAL A 22 26.07 -19.58 1.03
C VAL A 22 26.34 -20.09 -0.39
N GLY A 23 25.36 -20.71 -1.05
CA GLY A 23 25.49 -21.22 -2.41
C GLY A 23 25.64 -20.14 -3.50
N SER A 24 25.36 -18.88 -3.18
CA SER A 24 25.55 -17.74 -4.09
C SER A 24 26.89 -17.03 -3.87
N LEU A 25 27.69 -17.45 -2.88
CA LEU A 25 28.98 -16.85 -2.60
C LEU A 25 30.04 -17.28 -3.63
N PRO A 26 31.03 -16.42 -3.93
CA PRO A 26 32.13 -16.79 -4.82
C PRO A 26 32.89 -18.02 -4.32
N THR A 27 33.24 -18.93 -5.23
CA THR A 27 33.99 -20.16 -4.90
C THR A 27 35.45 -19.90 -4.51
N GLY A 28 35.98 -18.70 -4.81
CA GLY A 28 37.35 -18.28 -4.47
C GLY A 28 37.49 -17.68 -3.06
N LEU A 29 36.42 -17.62 -2.26
CA LEU A 29 36.53 -17.16 -0.88
C LEU A 29 37.46 -18.09 -0.07
N MET A 30 38.29 -17.49 0.79
CA MET A 30 39.30 -18.19 1.59
C MET A 30 40.33 -18.98 0.77
N THR A 31 40.59 -18.53 -0.47
CA THR A 31 41.70 -19.00 -1.32
C THR A 31 42.78 -17.92 -1.42
N ASP A 32 43.87 -18.19 -2.14
CA ASP A 32 45.00 -17.26 -2.27
C ASP A 32 44.65 -15.95 -3.03
N ASP A 33 43.57 -15.95 -3.82
CA ASP A 33 43.11 -14.79 -4.59
C ASP A 33 41.57 -14.60 -4.47
N PRO A 34 41.06 -14.19 -3.29
CA PRO A 34 39.64 -13.97 -3.10
C PRO A 34 39.20 -12.67 -3.78
N PRO A 35 37.98 -12.62 -4.33
CA PRO A 35 37.46 -11.38 -4.91
C PRO A 35 37.37 -10.28 -3.85
N ALA A 36 37.88 -9.10 -4.17
CA ALA A 36 37.92 -7.97 -3.23
C ALA A 36 36.53 -7.48 -2.79
N ARG A 37 35.52 -7.61 -3.65
CA ARG A 37 34.12 -7.22 -3.43
C ARG A 37 33.23 -8.20 -4.17
N TYR A 38 32.09 -8.56 -3.61
CA TYR A 38 31.14 -9.48 -4.23
C TYR A 38 29.70 -9.18 -3.83
N THR A 39 28.77 -9.96 -4.39
CA THR A 39 27.36 -9.91 -4.01
C THR A 39 27.09 -10.92 -2.92
N VAL A 40 26.45 -10.49 -1.84
CA VAL A 40 25.92 -11.37 -0.80
C VAL A 40 24.40 -11.37 -0.91
N GLU A 41 23.83 -12.54 -1.16
CA GLU A 41 22.38 -12.72 -1.17
C GLU A 41 21.87 -13.13 0.22
N ALA A 42 20.85 -12.44 0.72
CA ALA A 42 20.18 -12.74 1.97
C ALA A 42 18.68 -12.96 1.77
N VAL A 43 18.08 -13.89 2.52
CA VAL A 43 16.67 -14.24 2.40
C VAL A 43 15.83 -13.40 3.34
N PHE A 44 14.76 -12.80 2.85
CA PHE A 44 13.80 -12.13 3.71
C PHE A 44 12.95 -13.13 4.52
N THR A 45 12.64 -12.79 5.77
CA THR A 45 11.76 -13.57 6.67
C THR A 45 10.35 -13.75 6.09
N ARG A 46 9.89 -12.78 5.29
CA ARG A 46 8.66 -12.83 4.49
C ARG A 46 8.84 -12.12 3.15
N ARG A 47 7.89 -12.27 2.23
CA ARG A 47 7.92 -11.50 0.98
C ARG A 47 7.76 -9.99 1.29
N PRO A 48 8.66 -9.12 0.82
CA PRO A 48 8.51 -7.68 1.00
C PRO A 48 7.37 -7.13 0.13
N GLY A 49 6.62 -6.17 0.66
CA GLY A 49 5.58 -5.45 -0.06
C GLY A 49 6.15 -4.38 -0.99
N LYS A 50 5.34 -3.86 -1.92
CA LYS A 50 5.79 -2.86 -2.91
C LYS A 50 6.34 -1.58 -2.28
N GLU A 51 5.69 -1.06 -1.24
CA GLU A 51 6.13 0.13 -0.50
C GLU A 51 7.47 -0.11 0.19
N GLU A 52 7.61 -1.28 0.84
CA GLU A 52 8.86 -1.67 1.51
C GLU A 52 10.00 -1.80 0.49
N ILE A 53 9.77 -2.44 -0.66
CA ILE A 53 10.77 -2.55 -1.74
C ILE A 53 11.18 -1.15 -2.21
N ARG A 54 10.21 -0.27 -2.48
CA ARG A 54 10.49 1.10 -2.91
C ARG A 54 11.38 1.83 -1.90
N ASP A 55 11.14 1.64 -0.61
CA ASP A 55 11.85 2.36 0.44
C ASP A 55 13.22 1.74 0.76
N VAL A 56 13.37 0.42 0.62
CA VAL A 56 14.65 -0.29 0.69
C VAL A 56 15.57 0.16 -0.46
N LEU A 57 15.04 0.26 -1.67
CA LEU A 57 15.78 0.68 -2.87
C LEU A 57 15.86 2.21 -3.03
N GLY A 58 15.24 2.95 -2.10
CA GLY A 58 15.12 4.41 -2.16
C GLY A 58 16.41 5.15 -1.82
N GLY A 59 16.47 6.42 -2.22
CA GLY A 59 17.63 7.28 -2.00
C GLY A 59 18.01 7.44 -0.52
N SER A 60 17.03 7.47 0.39
CA SER A 60 17.29 7.60 1.83
C SER A 60 18.06 6.41 2.41
N THR A 61 17.82 5.19 1.90
CA THR A 61 18.59 4.00 2.28
C THR A 61 20.01 4.06 1.74
N ARG A 62 20.19 4.52 0.49
CA ARG A 62 21.52 4.74 -0.09
C ARG A 62 22.33 5.80 0.66
N GLU A 63 21.70 6.90 1.05
CA GLU A 63 22.30 7.96 1.86
C GLU A 63 22.68 7.46 3.26
N LEU A 64 21.84 6.62 3.87
CA LEU A 64 22.16 5.97 5.14
C LEU A 64 23.42 5.11 5.02
N LEU A 65 23.48 4.22 4.02
CA LEU A 65 24.65 3.37 3.78
C LEU A 65 25.92 4.20 3.57
N ALA A 66 25.85 5.23 2.73
CA ALA A 66 26.99 6.11 2.46
C ALA A 66 27.49 6.83 3.72
N ARG A 67 26.59 7.38 4.54
CA ARG A 67 26.97 8.05 5.80
C ARG A 67 27.53 7.10 6.85
N SER A 68 27.15 5.82 6.78
CA SER A 68 27.64 4.77 7.67
C SER A 68 28.95 4.11 7.19
N GLY A 69 29.57 4.61 6.12
CA GLY A 69 30.86 4.11 5.62
C GLY A 69 30.76 3.06 4.50
N TYR A 70 29.57 2.84 3.94
CA TYR A 70 29.30 1.87 2.88
C TYR A 70 28.82 2.56 1.58
N PRO A 71 29.57 3.52 1.00
CA PRO A 71 29.09 4.34 -0.13
C PRO A 71 28.91 3.56 -1.44
N ASP A 72 29.67 2.48 -1.61
CA ASP A 72 29.68 1.66 -2.83
C ASP A 72 28.69 0.50 -2.79
N VAL A 73 28.13 0.20 -1.60
CA VAL A 73 27.15 -0.87 -1.41
C VAL A 73 25.85 -0.52 -2.12
N VAL A 74 25.37 -1.45 -2.93
CA VAL A 74 24.10 -1.32 -3.66
C VAL A 74 23.18 -2.45 -3.25
N LEU A 75 21.95 -2.09 -2.87
CA LEU A 75 20.91 -3.05 -2.55
C LEU A 75 20.01 -3.24 -3.77
N THR A 76 19.69 -4.49 -4.09
CA THR A 76 18.59 -4.83 -5.00
C THR A 76 17.70 -5.89 -4.36
N VAL A 77 16.47 -6.03 -4.87
CA VAL A 77 15.52 -7.04 -4.38
C VAL A 77 15.11 -7.93 -5.55
N SER A 78 15.32 -9.24 -5.37
CA SER A 78 14.95 -10.28 -6.32
C SER A 78 13.98 -11.25 -5.65
N ASP A 79 12.69 -11.05 -5.90
CA ASP A 79 11.56 -11.75 -5.27
C ASP A 79 11.60 -11.76 -3.73
N ARG A 80 12.20 -12.79 -3.12
CA ARG A 80 12.34 -12.97 -1.66
C ARG A 80 13.77 -12.80 -1.16
N ARG A 81 14.66 -12.32 -2.01
CA ARG A 81 16.09 -12.14 -1.71
C ARG A 81 16.45 -10.67 -1.76
N LEU A 82 17.24 -10.24 -0.78
CA LEU A 82 18.00 -9.01 -0.84
C LEU A 82 19.37 -9.35 -1.42
N GLU A 83 19.75 -8.70 -2.50
CA GLU A 83 21.10 -8.80 -3.06
C GLU A 83 21.88 -7.57 -2.62
N ILE A 84 22.99 -7.81 -1.92
CA ILE A 84 23.87 -6.78 -1.38
C ILE A 84 25.13 -6.79 -2.23
N HIS A 85 25.20 -5.89 -3.20
CA HIS A 85 26.33 -5.80 -4.12
C HIS A 85 27.46 -4.95 -3.55
N ASN A 86 28.67 -5.17 -4.06
CA ASN A 86 29.89 -4.44 -3.71
C ASN A 86 30.24 -4.49 -2.22
N THR A 87 30.09 -5.66 -1.60
CA THR A 87 30.38 -5.85 -0.18
C THR A 87 31.27 -7.07 0.07
N THR A 88 31.52 -7.39 1.34
CA THR A 88 32.14 -8.63 1.80
C THR A 88 31.43 -9.17 3.05
N LEU A 89 31.62 -10.46 3.36
CA LEU A 89 31.09 -11.07 4.58
C LEU A 89 31.63 -10.43 5.86
N GLU A 90 32.88 -9.94 5.84
CA GLU A 90 33.48 -9.20 6.95
C GLU A 90 32.75 -7.88 7.18
N GLU A 91 32.44 -7.12 6.13
CA GLU A 91 31.63 -5.90 6.26
C GLU A 91 30.24 -6.19 6.83
N LEU A 92 29.58 -7.27 6.39
CA LEU A 92 28.32 -7.73 6.97
C LEU A 92 28.47 -8.05 8.46
N ARG A 93 29.48 -8.84 8.82
CA ARG A 93 29.75 -9.23 10.21
C ARG A 93 30.06 -8.03 11.10
N ASP A 94 30.82 -7.07 10.57
CA ASP A 94 31.40 -5.98 11.35
C ASP A 94 30.45 -4.76 11.44
N GLY A 95 29.26 -4.83 10.85
CA GLY A 95 28.18 -3.86 11.14
C GLY A 95 27.15 -3.65 10.02
N LEU A 96 27.46 -4.00 8.77
CA LEU A 96 26.53 -3.76 7.66
C LEU A 96 25.23 -4.58 7.82
N ALA A 97 25.32 -5.81 8.35
CA ALA A 97 24.13 -6.63 8.58
C ALA A 97 23.19 -6.00 9.63
N GLU A 98 23.75 -5.49 10.73
CA GLU A 98 22.98 -4.79 11.77
C GLU A 98 22.34 -3.50 11.23
N LEU A 99 23.10 -2.71 10.48
CA LEU A 99 22.61 -1.49 9.85
C LEU A 99 21.43 -1.77 8.90
N ILE A 100 21.54 -2.81 8.05
CA ILE A 100 20.46 -3.21 7.15
C ILE A 100 19.26 -3.69 7.96
N ALA A 101 19.45 -4.50 8.99
CA ALA A 101 18.35 -4.99 9.83
C ALA A 101 17.59 -3.86 10.51
N LEU A 102 18.29 -2.88 11.09
CA LEU A 102 17.70 -1.70 11.70
C LEU A 102 16.90 -0.90 10.66
N ARG A 103 17.47 -0.70 9.47
CA ARG A 103 16.80 0.02 8.39
C ARG A 103 15.50 -0.68 7.93
N LEU A 104 15.52 -2.02 7.84
CA LEU A 104 14.32 -2.80 7.49
C LEU A 104 13.23 -2.68 8.56
N ALA A 105 13.61 -2.66 9.84
CA ALA A 105 12.67 -2.44 10.94
C ALA A 105 12.01 -1.06 10.87
N GLU A 106 12.80 0.01 10.64
CA GLU A 106 12.28 1.37 10.44
C GLU A 106 11.31 1.46 9.27
N ILE A 107 11.66 0.84 8.13
CA ILE A 107 10.80 0.82 6.94
C ILE A 107 9.49 0.10 7.23
N SER A 108 9.55 -1.07 7.89
CA SER A 108 8.38 -1.84 8.26
C SER A 108 7.42 -1.03 9.13
N GLU A 109 7.97 -0.33 10.11
CA GLU A 109 7.16 0.45 11.04
C GLU A 109 6.50 1.65 10.37
N ARG A 110 7.25 2.37 9.54
CA ARG A 110 6.68 3.49 8.78
C ARG A 110 5.58 3.03 7.82
N VAL A 111 5.80 1.93 7.07
CA VAL A 111 4.79 1.40 6.15
C VAL A 111 3.54 0.94 6.90
N ARG A 112 3.70 0.33 8.08
CA ARG A 112 2.56 -0.04 8.95
C ARG A 112 1.78 1.20 9.37
N SER A 113 2.47 2.21 9.88
CA SER A 113 1.87 3.48 10.34
C SER A 113 1.12 4.21 9.21
N GLU A 114 1.70 4.25 8.00
CA GLU A 114 1.06 4.84 6.81
C GLU A 114 -0.24 4.09 6.43
N ARG A 115 -0.24 2.75 6.49
CA ARG A 115 -1.42 1.93 6.21
C ARG A 115 -2.52 2.11 7.25
N GLU A 116 -2.15 2.08 8.53
CA GLU A 116 -3.11 2.29 9.63
C GLU A 116 -3.80 3.66 9.51
N ALA A 117 -3.04 4.72 9.21
CA ALA A 117 -3.59 6.05 8.98
C ALA A 117 -4.54 6.12 7.76
N SER A 118 -4.21 5.39 6.69
CA SER A 118 -5.07 5.30 5.49
C SER A 118 -6.37 4.55 5.77
N ASP A 119 -6.29 3.42 6.49
CA ASP A 119 -7.44 2.62 6.89
C ASP A 119 -8.40 3.41 7.79
N ASP A 120 -7.86 4.14 8.77
CA ASP A 120 -8.67 4.98 9.66
C ASP A 120 -9.35 6.13 8.90
N SER A 121 -8.66 6.71 7.93
CA SER A 121 -9.24 7.74 7.05
C SER A 121 -10.37 7.16 6.19
N ALA A 122 -10.18 5.97 5.62
CA ALA A 122 -11.18 5.28 4.81
C ALA A 122 -12.42 4.89 5.63
N ARG A 123 -12.23 4.37 6.86
CA ARG A 123 -13.32 4.08 7.79
C ARG A 123 -14.11 5.33 8.15
N THR A 124 -13.41 6.44 8.43
CA THR A 124 -14.04 7.73 8.74
C THR A 124 -14.88 8.24 7.57
N PHE A 125 -14.36 8.15 6.34
CA PHE A 125 -15.10 8.54 5.15
C PHE A 125 -16.34 7.66 4.92
N ALA A 126 -16.19 6.35 5.03
CA ALA A 126 -17.30 5.41 4.88
C ALA A 126 -18.42 5.65 5.91
N ALA A 127 -18.06 5.95 7.17
CA ALA A 127 -19.02 6.26 8.21
C ALA A 127 -19.83 7.54 7.89
N ARG A 128 -19.15 8.60 7.44
CA ARG A 128 -19.81 9.85 7.02
C ARG A 128 -20.73 9.64 5.81
N GLU A 129 -20.30 8.82 4.87
CA GLU A 129 -21.11 8.54 3.68
C GLU A 129 -22.34 7.69 4.00
N LEU A 130 -22.21 6.74 4.93
CA LEU A 130 -23.35 5.96 5.43
C LEU A 130 -24.37 6.86 6.16
N GLU A 131 -23.90 7.77 7.01
CA GLU A 131 -24.76 8.75 7.70
C GLU A 131 -25.49 9.65 6.69
N ARG A 132 -24.77 10.16 5.69
CA ARG A 132 -25.36 10.97 4.61
C ARG A 132 -26.40 10.19 3.83
N ALA A 133 -26.12 8.93 3.47
CA ALA A 133 -27.05 8.07 2.74
C ALA A 133 -28.31 7.79 3.57
N ALA A 134 -28.17 7.56 4.88
CA ALA A 134 -29.30 7.38 5.79
C ALA A 134 -30.16 8.66 5.88
N ALA A 135 -29.53 9.84 6.01
CA ALA A 135 -30.26 11.11 6.02
C ALA A 135 -31.02 11.38 4.71
N VAL A 136 -30.41 11.03 3.56
CA VAL A 136 -31.07 11.12 2.24
C VAL A 136 -32.26 10.17 2.17
N ALA A 137 -32.14 8.94 2.67
CA ALA A 137 -33.24 7.99 2.71
C ALA A 137 -34.40 8.51 3.57
N THR A 138 -34.12 8.98 4.78
CA THR A 138 -35.12 9.61 5.66
C THR A 138 -35.81 10.79 4.99
N LEU A 139 -35.06 11.67 4.31
CA LEU A 139 -35.65 12.80 3.59
C LEU A 139 -36.54 12.33 2.44
N ALA A 140 -36.12 11.34 1.67
CA ALA A 140 -36.90 10.77 0.57
C ALA A 140 -38.23 10.18 1.06
N GLU A 141 -38.26 9.54 2.23
CA GLU A 141 -39.48 9.03 2.85
C GLU A 141 -40.51 10.13 3.18
N THR A 142 -40.09 11.39 3.36
CA THR A 142 -41.01 12.51 3.61
C THR A 142 -41.67 13.05 2.34
N VAL A 143 -41.20 12.66 1.16
CA VAL A 143 -41.70 13.17 -0.11
C VAL A 143 -43.06 12.54 -0.43
N VAL A 144 -44.12 13.35 -0.37
CA VAL A 144 -45.48 12.94 -0.74
C VAL A 144 -45.88 13.61 -2.06
N PHE A 145 -46.20 12.80 -3.08
CA PHE A 145 -46.81 13.28 -4.31
C PHE A 145 -48.34 13.29 -4.16
N THR A 146 -48.96 14.47 -4.20
CA THR A 146 -50.42 14.59 -4.22
C THR A 146 -50.90 14.80 -5.65
N ALA A 147 -51.92 14.05 -6.06
CA ALA A 147 -52.63 14.34 -7.29
C ALA A 147 -53.53 15.57 -7.06
N PRO A 148 -53.62 16.52 -8.01
CA PRO A 148 -54.56 17.62 -7.89
C PRO A 148 -56.00 17.08 -7.81
N PRO A 149 -56.88 17.68 -7.00
CA PRO A 149 -58.28 17.23 -6.90
C PRO A 149 -58.93 17.24 -8.28
N VAL A 150 -59.51 16.10 -8.64
CA VAL A 150 -60.21 15.88 -9.90
C VAL A 150 -61.67 16.30 -9.74
N GLU A 151 -61.96 17.58 -9.91
CA GLU A 151 -63.34 17.97 -10.22
C GLU A 151 -63.67 17.50 -11.65
N GLY A 152 -64.88 16.95 -11.84
CA GLY A 152 -65.32 16.24 -13.04
C GLY A 152 -65.01 16.96 -14.36
N ASP A 153 -64.78 16.16 -15.41
CA ASP A 153 -64.34 16.51 -16.77
C ASP A 153 -62.91 17.05 -16.94
N ALA A 154 -62.38 17.84 -15.99
CA ALA A 154 -61.02 18.38 -16.10
C ALA A 154 -59.92 17.31 -15.98
N ALA A 155 -60.19 16.23 -15.25
CA ALA A 155 -59.26 15.12 -15.04
C ALA A 155 -58.99 14.29 -16.30
N ARG A 156 -60.03 14.01 -17.08
CA ARG A 156 -59.92 13.27 -18.35
C ARG A 156 -59.16 14.10 -19.39
N GLN A 157 -59.47 15.39 -19.51
CA GLN A 157 -58.73 16.30 -20.40
C GLN A 157 -57.25 16.44 -20.02
N ARG A 158 -56.92 16.54 -18.72
CA ARG A 158 -55.51 16.58 -18.29
C ARG A 158 -54.79 15.25 -18.52
N ALA A 159 -55.43 14.11 -18.24
CA ALA A 159 -54.81 12.80 -18.47
C ALA A 159 -54.52 12.55 -19.96
N ASP A 160 -55.43 12.94 -20.86
CA ASP A 160 -55.20 12.86 -22.30
C ASP A 160 -54.14 13.88 -22.76
N ALA A 161 -54.10 15.10 -22.20
CA ALA A 161 -53.04 16.08 -22.48
C ALA A 161 -51.65 15.59 -22.04
N TYR A 162 -51.54 14.99 -20.85
CA TYR A 162 -50.28 14.39 -20.36
C TYR A 162 -49.84 13.20 -21.22
N ARG A 163 -50.76 12.35 -21.66
CA ARG A 163 -50.45 11.23 -22.57
C ARG A 163 -49.87 11.72 -23.89
N VAL A 164 -50.48 12.72 -24.52
CA VAL A 164 -49.99 13.35 -25.76
C VAL A 164 -48.59 13.97 -25.56
N GLN A 165 -48.32 14.57 -24.40
CA GLN A 165 -47.02 15.19 -24.11
C GLN A 165 -45.91 14.15 -23.88
N ILE A 166 -46.21 13.01 -23.23
CA ILE A 166 -45.25 11.90 -23.03
C ILE A 166 -44.95 11.19 -24.36
N GLU A 167 -45.97 10.98 -25.21
CA GLU A 167 -45.79 10.43 -26.56
C GLU A 167 -44.96 11.38 -27.45
N GLY A 168 -45.12 12.69 -27.30
CA GLY A 168 -44.28 13.70 -27.95
C GLY A 168 -42.81 13.66 -27.53
N TRP A 169 -42.51 13.41 -26.24
CA TRP A 169 -41.13 13.26 -25.76
C TRP A 169 -40.48 11.95 -26.23
N SER A 170 -41.27 10.90 -26.43
CA SER A 170 -40.81 9.62 -26.97
C SER A 170 -40.39 9.74 -28.44
N ALA A 171 -40.98 10.68 -29.20
CA ALA A 171 -40.61 10.96 -30.59
C ALA A 171 -39.33 11.82 -30.74
N VAL A 172 -38.91 12.55 -29.70
CA VAL A 172 -37.68 13.38 -29.72
C VAL A 172 -36.43 12.57 -29.29
N GLY A 173 -36.62 11.38 -28.69
CA GLY A 173 -35.52 10.50 -28.26
C GLY A 173 -34.97 9.53 -29.32
N GLY A 174 -35.38 9.63 -30.58
CA GLY A 174 -34.88 8.81 -31.69
C GLY A 174 -33.58 9.35 -32.28
N GLY A 175 -32.49 9.34 -31.52
CA GLY A 175 -31.21 9.91 -31.98
C GLY A 175 -29.98 9.40 -31.25
N VAL A 176 -29.88 8.09 -31.02
CA VAL A 176 -28.56 7.47 -30.75
C VAL A 176 -28.01 6.97 -32.08
N SER A 177 -27.28 7.85 -32.79
CA SER A 177 -26.40 7.44 -33.87
C SER A 177 -25.14 6.81 -33.28
N ARG A 178 -24.79 5.67 -33.87
CA ARG A 178 -23.66 4.78 -33.58
C ARG A 178 -22.31 5.45 -33.80
#